data_AF-A0A497KJX9-F1
#
_entry.id   AF-A0A497KJX9-F1
#
_cell.length_a   1.000
_cell.length_b   1.000
_cell.length_c   1.000
_cell.angle_alpha   90.00
_cell.angle_beta   90.00
_cell.angle_gamma   90.00
#
_symmetry.space_group_name_H-M   'P 1'
#
loop_
_entity.id
_entity.type
_entity.pdbx_description
1 polymer ?
#
loop_
_entity_poly.entity_id
_entity_poly.type
_entity_poly.pdbx_seq_one_letter_code
_entity_poly.pdbx_strand_id
1 'polypeptide(L)' 'MELSDVESLLKEIREELREIKLLYKGLIERLMPVEEPLEEEKEAIESSDEIASEKEIMEALS' A
#
# COMPACT_ATOMS: atom_id res chain seq x y z
N MET A 1 -9.61 -20.29 37.56
CA MET A 1 -8.60 -19.73 36.64
C MET A 1 -8.02 -18.55 37.34
N GLU A 2 -6.70 -18.58 37.54
CA GLU A 2 -5.97 -17.44 38.05
C GLU A 2 -5.96 -16.34 36.99
N LEU A 3 -5.80 -15.08 37.40
CA LEU A 3 -5.74 -13.95 36.48
C LEU A 3 -4.62 -14.13 35.43
N SER A 4 -3.51 -14.76 35.85
CA SER A 4 -2.39 -15.12 34.99
C SER A 4 -2.76 -16.08 33.86
N ASP A 5 -3.69 -17.01 34.10
CA ASP A 5 -4.12 -17.99 33.10
C ASP A 5 -4.93 -17.28 32.00
N VAL A 6 -5.78 -16.32 32.41
CA VAL A 6 -6.57 -15.49 31.49
C VAL A 6 -5.65 -14.60 30.66
N GLU A 7 -4.61 -14.01 31.27
CA GLU A 7 -3.63 -13.20 30.54
C GLU A 7 -2.83 -14.00 29.52
N SER A 8 -2.44 -15.24 29.85
CA SER A 8 -1.75 -16.14 28.93
C SER A 8 -2.64 -16.46 27.73
N LEU A 9 -3.89 -16.87 27.99
CA LEU A 9 -4.85 -17.20 26.94
C LEU A 9 -5.12 -16.00 26.03
N LEU A 10 -5.23 -14.79 26.57
CA LEU A 10 -5.41 -13.58 25.77
C LEU A 10 -4.19 -13.27 24.88
N LYS A 11 -2.97 -13.60 25.31
CA LYS A 11 -1.77 -13.47 24.48
C LYS A 11 -1.80 -14.45 23.32
N GLU A 12 -2.08 -15.72 23.60
CA GLU A 12 -2.21 -16.78 22.58
C GLU A 12 -3.25 -16.40 21.52
N ILE A 13 -4.45 -15.98 21.93
CA ILE A 13 -5.51 -15.52 21.02
C ILE A 13 -5.03 -14.36 20.12
N ARG A 14 -4.26 -13.41 20.67
CA ARG A 14 -3.74 -12.28 19.89
C ARG A 14 -2.68 -12.73 18.87
N GLU A 15 -1.85 -13.69 19.24
CA GLU A 15 -0.84 -14.26 18.35
C GLU A 15 -1.49 -15.03 17.20
N GLU A 16 -2.43 -15.93 17.50
CA GLU A 16 -3.20 -16.66 16.48
C GLU A 16 -3.94 -15.71 15.53
N LEU A 17 -4.57 -14.65 16.07
CA LEU A 17 -5.24 -13.65 15.24
C LEU A 17 -4.27 -12.90 14.32
N ARG A 18 -3.04 -12.65 14.77
CA ARG A 18 -2.00 -12.03 13.96
C ARG A 18 -1.57 -12.96 12.81
N GLU A 19 -1.40 -14.24 13.08
CA GLU A 19 -1.07 -15.24 12.06
C GLU A 19 -2.17 -15.36 11.01
N ILE A 20 -3.44 -15.44 11.43
CA ILE A 20 -4.59 -15.48 10.51
C ILE A 20 -4.60 -14.26 9.59
N LYS A 21 -4.35 -13.05 10.13
CA LYS A 21 -4.28 -11.83 9.32
C LYS A 21 -3.17 -11.88 8.27
N LEU A 22 -2.00 -12.44 8.62
CA LEU A 22 -0.89 -12.59 7.68
C LEU A 22 -1.22 -13.60 6.58
N LEU A 23 -1.82 -14.73 6.93
CA LEU A 23 -2.26 -15.74 5.97
C LEU A 23 -3.31 -15.17 5.00
N TYR A 24 -4.28 -14.41 5.52
CA TYR A 24 -5.30 -13.77 4.70
C TYR A 24 -4.70 -12.71 3.77
N LYS A 25 -3.76 -11.89 4.26
CA LYS A 25 -3.00 -10.95 3.43
C LYS A 25 -2.28 -11.67 2.29
N GLY A 26 -1.55 -12.75 2.60
CA GLY A 26 -0.84 -13.53 1.59
C GLY A 26 -1.78 -14.20 0.58
N LEU A 27 -3.00 -14.57 0.98
CA LEU A 27 -4.01 -15.08 0.06
C LEU A 27 -4.50 -13.97 -0.89
N ILE A 28 -4.81 -12.78 -0.36
CA ILE A 28 -5.20 -11.63 -1.17
C ILE A 28 -4.11 -11.29 -2.18
N GLU A 29 -2.86 -11.18 -1.75
CA GLU A 29 -1.74 -10.84 -2.64
C GLU A 29 -1.55 -11.86 -3.78
N ARG A 30 -1.86 -13.14 -3.56
CA ARG A 30 -1.81 -14.17 -4.62
C ARG A 30 -3.02 -14.16 -5.53
N LEU A 31 -4.19 -13.77 -5.02
CA LEU A 31 -5.44 -13.74 -5.78
C LEU A 31 -5.63 -12.42 -6.53
N MET A 32 -5.04 -11.33 -6.05
CA MET A 32 -5.03 -10.06 -6.76
C MET A 32 -4.10 -10.19 -7.96
N PRO A 33 -4.61 -10.04 -9.19
CA PRO A 33 -3.75 -9.95 -10.35
C PRO A 33 -2.84 -8.74 -10.19
N VAL A 34 -1.55 -8.92 -10.47
CA VAL A 34 -0.67 -7.78 -10.74
C VAL A 34 -1.06 -7.29 -12.13
N GLU A 35 -1.81 -6.20 -12.17
CA GLU A 35 -2.12 -5.53 -13.42
C GLU A 35 -0.88 -4.77 -13.87
N GLU A 36 -0.41 -5.07 -15.09
CA GLU A 36 0.60 -4.24 -15.73
C GLU A 36 -0.02 -2.86 -15.99
N PRO A 37 0.71 -1.77 -15.71
CA PRO A 37 0.23 -0.44 -16.03
C PRO A 37 -0.07 -0.35 -17.53
N LEU A 38 -1.13 0.38 -17.88
CA LEU A 38 -1.43 0.73 -19.26
C LEU A 38 -0.27 1.55 -19.84
N GLU A 39 -0.12 1.57 -21.16
CA GLU A 39 0.97 2.32 -21.81
C GLU A 39 0.94 3.81 -21.45
N GLU A 40 -0.25 4.40 -21.31
CA GLU A 40 -0.43 5.79 -20.86
C GLU A 40 0.03 5.99 -19.41
N GLU A 41 -0.18 5.02 -18.53
CA GLU A 41 0.25 5.07 -17.13
C GLU A 41 1.77 4.87 -17.02
N LYS A 42 2.35 4.01 -17.85
CA LYS A 42 3.81 3.87 -17.97
C LYS A 42 4.44 5.17 -18.43
N GLU A 43 3.91 5.77 -19.49
CA GLU A 43 4.39 7.04 -20.02
C GLU A 43 4.32 8.14 -18.96
N ALA A 44 3.23 8.23 -18.18
CA ALA A 44 3.10 9.19 -17.09
C ALA A 44 4.12 8.97 -15.96
N ILE A 45 4.48 7.72 -15.64
CA ILE A 45 5.50 7.40 -14.61
C ILE A 45 6.92 7.69 -15.13
N GLU A 46 7.19 7.43 -16.40
CA GLU A 46 8.51 7.58 -17.02
C GLU A 46 8.79 9.00 -17.48
N SER A 47 7.76 9.75 -17.88
CA SER A 47 7.89 11.14 -18.27
C SER A 47 8.25 11.98 -17.05
N SER A 48 9.30 12.79 -17.18
CA SER A 48 9.52 13.86 -16.23
C SER A 48 8.43 14.91 -16.46
N ASP A 49 7.71 15.30 -15.40
CA ASP A 49 6.78 16.42 -15.47
C ASP A 49 7.47 17.61 -16.16
N GLU A 50 6.78 18.23 -17.10
CA GLU A 50 7.28 19.45 -17.73
C GLU A 50 7.21 20.56 -16.67
N ILE A 51 8.33 20.82 -16.01
CA ILE A 51 8.42 21.87 -14.99
C ILE A 51 8.50 23.21 -15.73
N ALA A 52 7.39 23.95 -15.72
CA ALA A 52 7.36 25.30 -16.27
C ALA A 52 8.38 26.20 -15.55
N SER A 53 9.23 26.85 -16.32
CA SER A 53 10.15 27.87 -15.83
C SER A 53 9.42 29.16 -15.45
N GLU A 54 10.02 29.96 -14.58
CA GLU A 54 9.49 31.28 -14.20
C GLU A 54 9.16 32.13 -15.43
N LYS A 55 9.99 32.06 -16.47
CA LYS A 55 9.80 32.80 -17.71
C LYS A 55 8.52 32.36 -18.44
N GLU A 56 8.28 31.05 -18.57
CA GLU A 56 7.10 30.51 -19.25
C GLU A 56 5.81 30.85 -18.50
N ILE A 57 5.86 30.83 -17.16
CA ILE A 57 4.73 31.25 -16.31
C ILE A 57 4.40 32.72 -16.56
N MET A 58 5.41 33.59 -16.63
CA MET A 58 5.21 35.02 -16.85
C MET A 58 4.64 35.32 -18.25
N GLU A 59 5.07 34.60 -19.27
CA GLU A 59 4.55 34.74 -20.65
C GLU A 59 3.07 34.32 -20.75
N ALA A 60 2.65 33.26 -20.06
CA ALA A 60 1.26 32.78 -20.06
C ALA A 60 0.29 33.69 -19.29
N LEU A 61 0.78 34.49 -18.34
CA LEU A 61 -0.02 35.40 -17.50
C LEU A 61 -0.16 36.82 -18.08
N SER A 62 0.47 37.09 -19.24
CA SER A 62 0.49 38.39 -19.93
C SER A 62 -0.68 38.55 -20.90
#